data_AF-A0A4R9BQV7-F1
#
_entry.id   AF-A0A4R9BQV7-F1
#
_cell.length_a   1.000
_cell.length_b   1.000
_cell.length_c   1.000
_cell.angle_alpha   90.00
_cell.angle_beta   90.00
_cell.angle_gamma   90.00
#
_symmetry.space_group_name_H-M   'P 1'
#
loop_
_entity.id
_entity.type
_entity.pdbx_description
1 polymer ?
#
loop_
_entity_poly.entity_id
_entity_poly.type
_entity_poly.pdbx_seq_one_letter_code
_entity_poly.pdbx_strand_id
1 'polypeptide(L)'
;MFAWDLGSHSTTLEGHVREVLRWTLVPVMRAWTTALERKFRGIPFPTDAPQAHSPGIDSDRILIVGGGPAVGWGVLSHTLALPGALARALTARTGRGADVDVISRSKMTARAAPDYIDFANLWRYDAVVLTLGIGDAGRLTSERAWRRDLGRLVEQIQRSSSLGTEVFLAGIVPLADLPVFRGPCGALAGAQALELNRVSREVCAGVDRFSFVPLPSPPVSALGRFLAASDYEVWADALAERMVGSLEPVPGSDRVPEPEVQSRTPEEIEDARHRALMALNLLDTEPEERFDRIVALASSSLGTSAAAFTVLDGDRQWHKSTVGLDVAEIPRSSSFCTVTVLEPAALVVPDALLDERFRDNPLVVADPKLRFYAGFPIESPSGERIGALCVYDQRPRTEEGVDVVLLRELALLLQNELWRAVDGGDRADYPADSRPL
;
A
#
# COMPACT_ATOMS: atom_id res chain seq x y z
N MET A 1 3.50 65.19 -24.12
CA MET A 1 4.06 64.21 -23.17
C MET A 1 2.99 63.15 -22.92
N PHE A 2 2.86 62.18 -23.83
CA PHE A 2 1.99 61.01 -23.64
C PHE A 2 2.83 59.79 -24.01
N ALA A 3 3.26 59.06 -22.99
CA ALA A 3 3.90 57.78 -23.11
C ALA A 3 2.82 56.74 -23.40
N TRP A 4 3.00 55.99 -24.48
CA TRP A 4 2.18 54.82 -24.80
C TRP A 4 2.69 53.62 -24.01
N ASP A 5 1.74 52.99 -23.34
CA ASP A 5 1.83 51.81 -22.51
C ASP A 5 2.07 50.57 -23.37
N LEU A 6 3.27 49.99 -23.28
CA LEU A 6 3.64 48.70 -23.86
C LEU A 6 3.75 47.69 -22.71
N GLY A 7 2.62 47.12 -22.31
CA GLY A 7 2.59 46.12 -21.24
C GLY A 7 1.28 45.36 -21.18
N SER A 8 1.07 44.37 -22.08
CA SER A 8 0.15 43.24 -21.83
C SER A 8 0.05 42.21 -22.98
N HIS A 9 0.67 42.42 -24.15
CA HIS A 9 0.49 41.51 -25.30
C HIS A 9 1.54 40.38 -25.47
N SER A 10 2.57 40.28 -24.62
CA SER A 10 3.66 39.30 -24.81
C SER A 10 3.34 37.88 -24.31
N THR A 11 2.50 37.71 -23.29
CA THR A 11 2.24 36.40 -22.65
C THR A 11 1.32 35.48 -23.45
N THR A 12 0.43 36.02 -24.29
CA THR A 12 -0.51 35.21 -25.08
C THR A 12 0.11 34.62 -26.34
N LEU A 13 1.03 35.33 -27.00
CA LEU A 13 1.67 34.86 -28.24
C LEU A 13 2.67 33.74 -27.98
N GLU A 14 3.48 33.86 -26.93
CA GLU A 14 4.41 32.80 -26.49
C GLU A 14 3.68 31.52 -26.08
N GLY A 15 2.52 31.65 -25.40
CA GLY A 15 1.68 30.51 -25.04
C GLY A 15 1.13 29.74 -26.25
N HIS A 16 0.62 30.46 -27.27
CA HIS A 16 0.13 29.82 -28.49
C HIS A 16 1.24 29.17 -29.31
N VAL A 17 2.41 29.81 -29.42
CA VAL A 17 3.57 29.23 -30.12
C VAL A 17 4.06 27.96 -29.42
N ARG A 18 4.12 27.97 -28.07
CA ARG A 18 4.48 26.79 -27.26
C ARG A 18 3.48 25.66 -27.41
N GLU A 19 2.18 25.98 -27.50
CA GLU A 19 1.12 24.98 -27.70
C GLU A 19 1.16 24.36 -29.10
N VAL A 20 1.36 25.16 -30.15
CA VAL A 20 1.52 24.67 -31.53
C VAL A 20 2.76 23.80 -31.68
N LEU A 21 3.91 24.23 -31.14
CA LEU A 21 5.16 23.46 -31.16
C LEU A 21 5.01 22.13 -30.41
N ARG A 22 4.24 22.11 -29.32
CA ARG A 22 3.96 20.89 -28.58
C ARG A 22 3.14 19.90 -29.42
N TRP A 23 2.11 20.36 -30.13
CA TRP A 23 1.30 19.51 -31.00
C TRP A 23 2.12 18.85 -32.12
N THR A 24 3.10 19.56 -32.70
CA THR A 24 3.96 18.99 -33.75
C THR A 24 4.92 17.93 -33.20
N LEU A 25 5.32 18.02 -31.93
CA LEU A 25 6.21 17.06 -31.27
C LEU A 25 5.50 15.85 -30.68
N VAL A 26 4.18 15.89 -30.44
CA VAL A 26 3.41 14.77 -29.86
C VAL A 26 3.59 13.45 -30.61
N PRO A 27 3.52 13.36 -31.96
CA PRO A 27 3.72 12.10 -32.67
C PRO A 27 5.11 11.51 -32.47
N VAL A 28 6.15 12.36 -32.47
CA VAL A 28 7.54 11.96 -32.22
C VAL A 28 7.68 11.44 -30.80
N MET A 29 7.12 12.15 -29.83
CA MET A 29 7.14 11.73 -28.42
C MET A 29 6.38 10.42 -28.19
N ARG A 30 5.24 10.20 -28.86
CA ARG A 30 4.53 8.92 -28.82
C ARG A 30 5.41 7.78 -29.32
N ALA A 31 6.02 7.94 -30.50
CA ALA A 31 6.93 6.93 -31.04
C ALA A 31 8.12 6.65 -30.10
N TRP A 32 8.68 7.70 -29.50
CA TRP A 32 9.76 7.59 -28.52
C TRP A 32 9.32 6.86 -27.25
N THR A 33 8.16 7.20 -26.65
CA THR A 33 7.63 6.49 -25.47
C THR A 33 7.38 5.01 -25.76
N THR A 34 6.84 4.66 -26.93
CA THR A 34 6.68 3.26 -27.34
C THR A 34 8.00 2.54 -27.52
N ALA A 35 9.05 3.21 -28.02
CA ALA A 35 10.39 2.64 -28.10
C ALA A 35 11.02 2.46 -26.71
N LEU A 36 10.78 3.41 -25.80
CA LEU A 36 11.25 3.37 -24.42
C LEU A 36 10.63 2.19 -23.66
N GLU A 37 9.33 1.94 -23.84
CA GLU A 37 8.64 0.77 -23.28
C GLU A 37 9.32 -0.55 -23.67
N ARG A 38 9.81 -0.67 -24.91
CA ARG A 38 10.55 -1.87 -25.34
C ARG A 38 11.89 -2.01 -24.61
N LYS A 39 12.55 -0.89 -24.31
CA LYS A 39 13.80 -0.91 -23.51
C LYS A 39 13.52 -1.34 -22.07
N PHE A 40 12.38 -0.95 -21.50
CA PHE A 40 11.97 -1.36 -20.15
C PHE A 40 11.69 -2.87 -20.02
N ARG A 41 11.35 -3.58 -21.11
CA ARG A 41 11.06 -5.04 -21.07
C ARG A 41 12.22 -5.91 -20.57
N GLY A 42 13.46 -5.44 -20.70
CA GLY A 42 14.65 -6.18 -20.25
C GLY A 42 15.18 -5.76 -18.89
N ILE A 43 14.48 -4.87 -18.18
CA ILE A 43 14.92 -4.34 -16.89
C ILE A 43 14.27 -5.18 -15.79
N PRO A 44 15.04 -5.69 -14.81
CA PRO A 44 14.49 -6.36 -13.63
C PRO A 44 13.45 -5.47 -12.94
N PHE A 45 12.36 -6.06 -12.48
CA PHE A 45 11.37 -5.39 -11.63
C PHE A 45 10.79 -6.41 -10.64
N PRO A 46 10.24 -5.95 -9.50
CA PRO A 46 9.58 -6.79 -8.52
C PRO A 46 8.44 -7.64 -9.09
N THR A 47 8.44 -8.92 -8.73
CA THR A 47 7.35 -9.87 -9.07
C THR A 47 6.83 -10.61 -7.85
N ASP A 48 7.29 -10.23 -6.66
CA ASP A 48 6.72 -10.64 -5.38
C ASP A 48 5.42 -9.89 -5.09
N ALA A 49 4.77 -10.22 -3.97
CA ALA A 49 3.57 -9.53 -3.52
C ALA A 49 3.81 -8.00 -3.52
N PRO A 50 2.86 -7.18 -4.01
CA PRO A 50 3.02 -5.75 -4.18
C PRO A 50 2.91 -4.99 -2.86
N GLN A 51 3.70 -5.40 -1.88
CA GLN A 51 3.76 -4.83 -0.54
C GLN A 51 5.19 -4.88 -0.01
N ALA A 52 5.49 -4.03 0.95
CA ALA A 52 6.69 -4.14 1.74
C ALA A 52 6.42 -3.80 3.19
N HIS A 53 7.20 -4.41 4.07
CA HIS A 53 7.00 -4.32 5.50
C HIS A 53 8.30 -3.94 6.23
N SER A 54 8.19 -3.11 7.27
CA SER A 54 9.24 -2.82 8.24
C SER A 54 8.71 -2.98 9.68
N PRO A 55 9.35 -3.82 10.52
CA PRO A 55 8.78 -4.28 11.78
C PRO A 55 8.67 -3.18 12.84
N GLY A 56 7.61 -3.25 13.65
CA GLY A 56 7.41 -2.40 14.81
C GLY A 56 5.98 -2.47 15.36
N ILE A 57 5.75 -1.88 16.53
CA ILE A 57 4.43 -1.80 17.16
C ILE A 57 3.62 -0.70 16.46
N ASP A 58 2.30 -0.88 16.36
CA ASP A 58 1.34 0.11 15.84
C ASP A 58 1.72 0.62 14.44
N SER A 59 1.67 -0.24 13.42
CA SER A 59 2.27 0.08 12.12
C SER A 59 1.50 1.15 11.35
N ASP A 60 2.23 2.11 10.76
CA ASP A 60 1.69 3.06 9.78
C ASP A 60 1.33 2.32 8.49
N ARG A 61 0.08 2.41 8.03
CA ARG A 61 -0.40 1.78 6.80
C ARG A 61 -0.39 2.78 5.66
N ILE A 62 0.45 2.54 4.66
CA ILE A 62 0.69 3.44 3.55
C ILE A 62 0.31 2.76 2.23
N LEU A 63 -0.39 3.48 1.36
CA LEU A 63 -0.63 3.05 -0.01
C LEU A 63 0.21 3.86 -0.99
N ILE A 64 1.08 3.21 -1.76
CA ILE A 64 1.74 3.82 -2.91
C ILE A 64 0.94 3.52 -4.19
N VAL A 65 0.49 4.56 -4.89
CA VAL A 65 -0.18 4.42 -6.19
C VAL A 65 0.63 5.15 -7.26
N GLY A 66 0.91 4.49 -8.39
CA GLY A 66 1.45 5.21 -9.54
C GLY A 66 2.29 4.41 -10.53
N GLY A 67 3.17 5.12 -11.21
CA GLY A 67 4.15 4.57 -12.14
C GLY A 67 5.57 4.95 -11.72
N GLY A 68 6.56 4.59 -12.55
CA GLY A 68 7.93 5.03 -12.29
C GLY A 68 8.48 4.47 -10.97
N PRO A 69 8.76 5.33 -9.95
CA PRO A 69 9.30 4.90 -8.66
C PRO A 69 8.49 3.80 -7.95
N ALA A 70 7.17 3.79 -8.07
CA ALA A 70 6.33 2.75 -7.46
C ALA A 70 6.50 1.36 -8.10
N VAL A 71 7.00 1.29 -9.34
CA VAL A 71 7.15 0.01 -10.06
C VAL A 71 8.41 -0.74 -9.62
N GLY A 72 9.44 -0.05 -9.11
CA GLY A 72 10.67 -0.71 -8.66
C GLY A 72 11.61 -1.17 -9.78
N TRP A 73 11.63 -0.51 -10.95
CA TRP A 73 12.59 -0.83 -12.01
C TRP A 73 14.04 -0.88 -11.52
N GLY A 74 14.75 -1.96 -11.84
CA GLY A 74 16.15 -2.21 -11.49
C GLY A 74 16.37 -3.13 -10.28
N VAL A 75 15.32 -3.47 -9.53
CA VAL A 75 15.39 -4.38 -8.38
C VAL A 75 14.40 -5.55 -8.52
N LEU A 76 14.56 -6.59 -7.70
CA LEU A 76 13.82 -7.85 -7.81
C LEU A 76 12.66 -8.02 -6.81
N SER A 77 12.54 -7.12 -5.83
CA SER A 77 11.49 -7.20 -4.81
C SER A 77 10.99 -5.82 -4.39
N HIS A 78 9.75 -5.74 -3.92
CA HIS A 78 9.18 -4.50 -3.40
C HIS A 78 9.91 -4.02 -2.14
N THR A 79 10.51 -4.95 -1.38
CA THR A 79 11.40 -4.64 -0.25
C THR A 79 12.66 -3.86 -0.63
N LEU A 80 13.20 -4.10 -1.83
CA LEU A 80 14.37 -3.38 -2.36
C LEU A 80 14.00 -2.11 -3.15
N ALA A 81 12.72 -1.91 -3.44
CA ALA A 81 12.20 -0.76 -4.18
C ALA A 81 11.74 0.36 -3.21
N LEU A 82 11.06 1.37 -3.76
CA LEU A 82 10.47 2.48 -3.00
C LEU A 82 9.62 2.02 -1.79
N PRO A 83 8.74 1.00 -1.91
CA PRO A 83 7.89 0.59 -0.79
C PRO A 83 8.70 0.15 0.42
N GLY A 84 9.66 -0.76 0.24
CA GLY A 84 10.48 -1.24 1.35
C GLY A 84 11.45 -0.19 1.88
N ALA A 85 11.99 0.66 1.00
CA ALA A 85 12.82 1.78 1.42
C ALA A 85 12.01 2.78 2.28
N LEU A 86 10.78 3.09 1.87
CA LEU A 86 9.88 3.99 2.62
C LEU A 86 9.48 3.40 3.96
N ALA A 87 9.11 2.11 4.00
CA ALA A 87 8.77 1.42 5.24
C ALA A 87 9.91 1.53 6.27
N ARG A 88 11.14 1.22 5.85
CA ARG A 88 12.33 1.32 6.72
C ARG A 88 12.61 2.76 7.16
N ALA A 89 12.50 3.73 6.25
CA ALA A 89 12.74 5.13 6.54
C ALA A 89 11.73 5.70 7.55
N LEU A 90 10.46 5.29 7.45
CA LEU A 90 9.41 5.67 8.40
C LEU A 90 9.66 5.01 9.76
N THR A 91 9.86 3.69 9.82
CA THR A 91 10.17 2.99 11.07
C THR A 91 11.37 3.58 11.80
N ALA A 92 12.43 3.92 11.07
CA ALA A 92 13.62 4.53 11.66
C ALA A 92 13.37 5.91 12.28
N ARG A 93 12.33 6.63 11.82
CA ARG A 93 11.99 7.99 12.28
C ARG A 93 10.88 8.01 13.32
N THR A 94 9.86 7.16 13.18
CA THR A 94 8.69 7.12 14.06
C THR A 94 8.86 6.12 15.21
N GLY A 95 9.73 5.12 15.07
CA GLY A 95 9.82 3.98 15.99
C GLY A 95 8.65 3.00 15.91
N ARG A 96 7.70 3.24 14.99
CA ARG A 96 6.53 2.39 14.72
C ARG A 96 6.82 1.45 13.55
N GLY A 97 6.05 0.37 13.43
CA GLY A 97 6.12 -0.45 12.22
C GLY A 97 5.61 0.33 11.01
N ALA A 98 5.87 -0.16 9.80
CA ALA A 98 5.30 0.42 8.59
C ALA A 98 4.94 -0.66 7.58
N ASP A 99 3.70 -0.60 7.10
CA ASP A 99 3.15 -1.45 6.04
C ASP A 99 2.91 -0.60 4.80
N VAL A 100 3.50 -1.00 3.69
CA VAL A 100 3.40 -0.26 2.43
C VAL A 100 2.84 -1.14 1.34
N ASP A 101 1.59 -0.91 0.97
CA ASP A 101 0.94 -1.54 -0.18
C ASP A 101 1.20 -0.74 -1.45
N VAL A 102 1.13 -1.42 -2.60
CA VAL A 102 1.50 -0.84 -3.89
C VAL A 102 0.46 -1.17 -4.96
N ILE A 103 -0.08 -0.13 -5.59
CA ILE A 103 -0.83 -0.23 -6.84
C ILE A 103 -0.01 0.46 -7.91
N SER A 104 0.82 -0.32 -8.62
CA SER A 104 1.69 0.23 -9.65
C SER A 104 1.36 -0.24 -11.06
N ARG A 105 1.36 0.70 -12.02
CA ARG A 105 1.32 0.41 -13.45
C ARG A 105 2.33 1.29 -14.16
N SER A 106 3.18 0.69 -14.99
CA SER A 106 4.23 1.39 -15.72
C SER A 106 3.72 2.52 -16.63
N LYS A 107 2.46 2.42 -17.09
CA LYS A 107 1.79 3.41 -17.95
C LYS A 107 0.78 4.29 -17.21
N MET A 108 0.72 4.23 -15.88
CA MET A 108 -0.27 4.98 -15.11
C MET A 108 -0.11 6.48 -15.37
N THR A 109 -1.25 7.15 -15.56
CA THR A 109 -1.34 8.60 -15.72
C THR A 109 -2.35 9.14 -14.73
N ALA A 110 -2.31 10.44 -14.43
CA ALA A 110 -3.29 11.02 -13.49
C ALA A 110 -4.75 10.78 -13.93
N ARG A 111 -5.01 10.71 -15.24
CA ARG A 111 -6.33 10.39 -15.77
C ARG A 111 -6.79 8.97 -15.47
N ALA A 112 -5.88 8.00 -15.57
CA ALA A 112 -6.19 6.58 -15.46
C ALA A 112 -6.03 6.04 -14.04
N ALA A 113 -5.32 6.76 -13.16
CA ALA A 113 -5.12 6.35 -11.77
C ALA A 113 -6.43 6.02 -11.03
N PRO A 114 -7.54 6.79 -11.19
CA PRO A 114 -8.81 6.43 -10.56
C PRO A 114 -9.34 5.04 -10.92
N ASP A 115 -9.03 4.52 -12.11
CA ASP A 115 -9.56 3.21 -12.55
C ASP A 115 -8.92 2.04 -11.79
N TYR A 116 -7.80 2.27 -11.09
CA TYR A 116 -7.04 1.26 -10.36
C TYR A 116 -7.11 1.42 -8.84
N ILE A 117 -7.61 2.55 -8.34
CA ILE A 117 -7.69 2.81 -6.90
C ILE A 117 -9.03 2.27 -6.40
N ASP A 118 -8.98 1.37 -5.43
CA ASP A 118 -10.17 0.99 -4.68
C ASP A 118 -10.51 2.07 -3.66
N PHE A 119 -11.23 3.09 -4.13
CA PHE A 119 -11.67 4.22 -3.32
C PHE A 119 -12.48 3.81 -2.10
N ALA A 120 -13.16 2.67 -2.14
CA ALA A 120 -14.01 2.22 -1.05
C ALA A 120 -13.21 1.64 0.13
N ASN A 121 -11.93 1.37 -0.06
CA ASN A 121 -11.03 0.82 0.96
C ASN A 121 -9.87 1.77 1.31
N LEU A 122 -9.86 3.02 0.83
CA LEU A 122 -8.80 3.99 1.13
C LEU A 122 -8.73 4.36 2.62
N TRP A 123 -9.82 4.21 3.37
CA TRP A 123 -9.90 4.50 4.81
C TRP A 123 -8.94 3.64 5.66
N ARG A 124 -8.46 2.50 5.13
CA ARG A 124 -7.54 1.60 5.85
C ARG A 124 -6.11 2.15 5.95
N TYR A 125 -5.80 3.17 5.16
CA TYR A 125 -4.47 3.75 5.06
C TYR A 125 -4.39 5.06 5.84
N ASP A 126 -3.33 5.19 6.63
CA ASP A 126 -2.95 6.42 7.33
C ASP A 126 -2.35 7.43 6.34
N ALA A 127 -1.72 6.94 5.27
CA ALA A 127 -1.23 7.79 4.19
C ALA A 127 -1.34 7.18 2.79
N VAL A 128 -1.49 8.03 1.78
CA VAL A 128 -1.44 7.67 0.37
C VAL A 128 -0.34 8.45 -0.33
N VAL A 129 0.59 7.75 -1.00
CA VAL A 129 1.66 8.36 -1.80
C VAL A 129 1.36 8.17 -3.28
N LEU A 130 1.16 9.27 -4.00
CA LEU A 130 0.92 9.29 -5.44
C LEU A 130 2.22 9.53 -6.20
N THR A 131 2.63 8.59 -7.05
CA THR A 131 3.82 8.67 -7.91
C THR A 131 3.40 8.76 -9.38
N LEU A 132 2.86 9.91 -9.79
CA LEU A 132 2.26 10.10 -11.11
C LEU A 132 3.08 11.07 -11.97
N GLY A 133 2.85 11.03 -13.29
CA GLY A 133 3.28 12.11 -14.19
C GLY A 133 4.46 11.82 -15.11
N ILE A 134 5.23 10.72 -14.93
CA ILE A 134 6.26 10.33 -15.91
C ILE A 134 5.63 10.03 -17.28
N GLY A 135 4.53 9.25 -17.29
CA GLY A 135 3.79 8.95 -18.50
C GLY A 135 3.17 10.21 -19.12
N ASP A 136 2.64 11.11 -18.30
CA ASP A 136 2.07 12.38 -18.73
C ASP A 136 3.11 13.33 -19.32
N ALA A 137 4.32 13.38 -18.75
CA ALA A 137 5.45 14.15 -19.26
C ALA A 137 5.93 13.61 -20.61
N GLY A 138 6.05 12.28 -20.75
CA GLY A 138 6.38 11.63 -22.02
C GLY A 138 5.34 11.84 -23.11
N ARG A 139 4.06 12.01 -22.75
CA ARG A 139 2.98 12.36 -23.68
C ARG A 139 2.90 13.85 -24.02
N LEU A 140 3.77 14.66 -23.42
CA LEU A 140 3.65 16.11 -23.38
C LEU A 140 2.23 16.50 -23.00
N THR A 141 1.79 16.22 -21.78
CA THR A 141 0.44 16.59 -21.31
C THR A 141 0.39 18.08 -21.00
N SER A 142 -0.71 18.76 -21.32
CA SER A 142 -0.81 20.22 -21.13
C SER A 142 -1.01 20.52 -19.64
N GLU A 143 -0.53 21.65 -19.16
CA GLU A 143 -0.82 22.13 -17.80
C GLU A 143 -2.32 22.15 -17.49
N ARG A 144 -3.17 22.58 -18.45
CA ARG A 144 -4.64 22.57 -18.30
C ARG A 144 -5.20 21.17 -18.09
N ALA A 145 -4.84 20.23 -18.98
CA ALA A 145 -5.27 18.83 -18.87
C ALA A 145 -4.73 18.15 -17.60
N TRP A 146 -3.47 18.41 -17.25
CA TRP A 146 -2.86 17.89 -16.02
C TRP A 146 -3.59 18.40 -14.78
N ARG A 147 -3.83 19.72 -14.67
CA ARG A 147 -4.59 20.31 -13.57
C ARG A 147 -5.98 19.70 -13.46
N ARG A 148 -6.68 19.53 -14.58
CA ARG A 148 -8.01 18.92 -14.61
C ARG A 148 -7.97 17.46 -14.14
N ASP A 149 -7.07 16.65 -14.69
CA ASP A 149 -7.01 15.22 -14.43
C ASP A 149 -6.52 14.96 -12.98
N LEU A 150 -5.53 15.71 -12.50
CA LEU A 150 -5.07 15.68 -11.10
C LEU A 150 -6.13 16.22 -10.13
N GLY A 151 -6.80 17.32 -10.46
CA GLY A 151 -7.87 17.89 -9.62
C GLY A 151 -9.02 16.91 -9.42
N ARG A 152 -9.43 16.19 -10.47
CA ARG A 152 -10.44 15.12 -10.36
C ARG A 152 -10.01 14.00 -9.43
N LEU A 153 -8.75 13.55 -9.54
CA LEU A 153 -8.20 12.52 -8.66
C LEU A 153 -8.19 12.98 -7.21
N VAL A 154 -7.74 14.22 -6.96
CA VAL A 154 -7.72 14.83 -5.62
C VAL A 154 -9.13 14.90 -5.04
N GLU A 155 -10.11 15.41 -5.78
CA GLU A 155 -11.52 15.45 -5.35
C GLU A 155 -12.07 14.05 -5.03
N GLN A 156 -11.71 13.04 -5.83
CA GLN A 156 -12.19 11.67 -5.62
C GLN A 156 -11.56 11.02 -4.38
N ILE A 157 -10.26 11.22 -4.16
CA ILE A 157 -9.58 10.75 -2.94
C ILE A 157 -10.18 11.46 -1.72
N GLN A 158 -10.33 12.78 -1.73
CA GLN A 158 -10.91 13.53 -0.61
C GLN A 158 -12.31 13.09 -0.22
N ARG A 159 -13.14 12.70 -1.20
CA ARG A 159 -14.50 12.20 -0.93
C ARG A 159 -14.52 10.79 -0.35
N SER A 160 -13.45 10.02 -0.50
CA SER A 160 -13.45 8.57 -0.22
C SER A 160 -12.46 8.15 0.87
N SER A 161 -11.53 9.01 1.27
CA SER A 161 -10.59 8.75 2.37
C SER A 161 -11.12 9.23 3.72
N SER A 162 -10.62 8.64 4.82
CA SER A 162 -10.96 9.08 6.19
C SER A 162 -10.44 10.50 6.45
N LEU A 163 -10.91 11.23 7.46
CA LEU A 163 -10.33 12.55 7.80
C LEU A 163 -8.87 12.50 8.25
N GLY A 164 -8.35 11.32 8.61
CA GLY A 164 -6.97 11.13 9.04
C GLY A 164 -5.98 10.76 7.93
N THR A 165 -6.44 10.32 6.75
CA THR A 165 -5.52 9.86 5.69
C THR A 165 -4.73 11.02 5.06
N GLU A 166 -3.42 11.09 5.24
CA GLU A 166 -2.61 12.13 4.60
C GLU A 166 -2.20 11.75 3.18
N VAL A 167 -2.27 12.67 2.21
CA VAL A 167 -1.97 12.37 0.81
C VAL A 167 -0.73 13.12 0.35
N PHE A 168 0.26 12.37 -0.11
CA PHE A 168 1.55 12.87 -0.57
C PHE A 168 1.69 12.70 -2.08
N LEU A 169 1.68 13.79 -2.83
CA LEU A 169 1.98 13.76 -4.26
C LEU A 169 3.49 13.87 -4.46
N ALA A 170 4.12 12.75 -4.76
CA ALA A 170 5.54 12.71 -5.10
C ALA A 170 5.77 13.41 -6.45
N GLY A 171 6.74 14.33 -6.45
CA GLY A 171 7.14 15.05 -7.64
C GLY A 171 7.69 14.10 -8.70
N ILE A 172 7.40 14.41 -9.96
CA ILE A 172 8.01 13.73 -11.09
C ILE A 172 9.52 13.92 -10.98
N VAL A 173 10.24 12.82 -10.84
CA VAL A 173 11.71 12.81 -10.70
C VAL A 173 12.36 13.55 -11.87
N PRO A 174 13.52 14.19 -11.68
CA PRO A 174 14.26 14.86 -12.76
C PRO A 174 14.64 13.89 -13.89
N LEU A 175 13.77 13.77 -14.90
CA LEU A 175 13.90 12.74 -15.93
C LEU A 175 15.20 12.86 -16.73
N ALA A 176 15.71 14.08 -16.93
CA ALA A 176 16.94 14.31 -17.68
C ALA A 176 18.18 13.66 -17.03
N ASP A 177 18.15 13.43 -15.72
CA ASP A 177 19.27 12.88 -14.96
C ASP A 177 19.30 11.34 -15.03
N LEU A 178 18.20 10.72 -15.41
CA LEU A 178 18.07 9.26 -15.48
C LEU A 178 18.71 8.70 -16.78
N PRO A 179 19.56 7.67 -16.70
CA PRO A 179 20.26 7.11 -17.87
C PRO A 179 19.34 6.70 -19.02
N VAL A 180 18.17 6.13 -18.72
CA VAL A 180 17.20 5.64 -19.70
C VAL A 180 16.52 6.76 -20.50
N PHE A 181 16.53 7.98 -19.96
CA PHE A 181 15.92 9.18 -20.54
C PHE A 181 16.96 10.13 -21.18
N ARG A 182 18.23 9.73 -21.30
CA ARG A 182 19.23 10.57 -21.97
C ARG A 182 18.87 10.81 -23.45
N GLY A 183 19.02 12.05 -23.90
CA GLY A 183 18.82 12.48 -25.29
C GLY A 183 17.71 13.53 -25.46
N PRO A 184 17.47 14.01 -26.70
CA PRO A 184 16.60 15.16 -26.95
C PRO A 184 15.15 14.98 -26.49
N CYS A 185 14.55 13.82 -26.75
CA CYS A 185 13.17 13.54 -26.34
C CYS A 185 13.03 13.45 -24.82
N GLY A 186 14.03 12.90 -24.12
CA GLY A 186 14.00 12.84 -22.67
C GLY A 186 14.31 14.18 -22.00
N ALA A 187 15.14 15.03 -22.62
CA ALA A 187 15.28 16.43 -22.20
C ALA A 187 13.96 17.20 -22.32
N LEU A 188 13.22 16.98 -23.42
CA LEU A 188 11.88 17.56 -23.61
C LEU A 188 10.87 17.03 -22.57
N ALA A 189 10.86 15.72 -22.31
CA ALA A 189 10.04 15.14 -21.25
C ALA A 189 10.43 15.69 -19.86
N GLY A 190 11.72 15.91 -19.59
CA GLY A 190 12.22 16.51 -18.36
C GLY A 190 11.75 17.95 -18.19
N ALA A 191 11.83 18.78 -19.24
CA ALA A 191 11.28 20.13 -19.22
C ALA A 191 9.76 20.13 -18.94
N GLN A 192 9.03 19.21 -19.59
CA GLN A 192 7.60 19.05 -19.33
C GLN A 192 7.33 18.60 -17.87
N ALA A 193 8.14 17.69 -17.32
CA ALA A 193 8.00 17.23 -15.94
C ALA A 193 8.15 18.37 -14.92
N LEU A 194 9.07 19.30 -15.15
CA LEU A 194 9.22 20.51 -14.30
C LEU A 194 7.95 21.36 -14.31
N GLU A 195 7.33 21.56 -15.48
CA GLU A 195 6.08 22.30 -15.60
C GLU A 195 4.91 21.58 -14.92
N LEU A 196 4.82 20.26 -15.08
CA LEU A 196 3.80 19.46 -14.41
C LEU A 196 4.00 19.49 -12.88
N ASN A 197 5.23 19.42 -12.38
CA ASN A 197 5.53 19.55 -10.95
C ASN A 197 5.12 20.92 -10.37
N ARG A 198 5.30 22.00 -11.13
CA ARG A 198 4.84 23.34 -10.73
C ARG A 198 3.32 23.34 -10.53
N VAL A 199 2.57 22.79 -11.49
CA VAL A 199 1.11 22.68 -11.40
C VAL A 199 0.68 21.75 -10.27
N SER A 200 1.37 20.62 -10.09
CA SER A 200 1.12 19.67 -8.99
C SER A 200 1.22 20.34 -7.62
N ARG A 201 2.26 21.15 -7.41
CA ARG A 201 2.43 21.93 -6.17
C ARG A 201 1.27 22.89 -5.92
N GLU A 202 0.83 23.59 -6.97
CA GLU A 202 -0.30 24.53 -6.88
C GLU A 202 -1.62 23.83 -6.57
N VAL A 203 -1.85 22.64 -7.16
CA VAL A 203 -3.05 21.84 -6.87
C VAL A 203 -3.04 21.35 -5.42
N CYS A 204 -1.92 20.81 -4.93
CA CYS A 204 -1.83 20.36 -3.54
C CYS A 204 -1.95 21.51 -2.53
N ALA A 205 -1.34 22.67 -2.79
CA ALA A 205 -1.38 23.81 -1.86
C ALA A 205 -2.79 24.37 -1.60
N GLY A 206 -3.74 24.11 -2.50
CA GLY A 206 -5.13 24.55 -2.35
C GLY A 206 -6.02 23.57 -1.59
N VAL A 207 -5.47 22.46 -1.08
CA VAL A 207 -6.24 21.31 -0.63
C VAL A 207 -5.70 20.80 0.69
N ASP A 208 -6.55 20.76 1.70
CA ASP A 208 -6.18 20.26 3.03
C ASP A 208 -5.80 18.77 2.96
N ARG A 209 -4.79 18.37 3.74
CA ARG A 209 -4.21 17.01 3.77
C ARG A 209 -3.53 16.53 2.47
N PHE A 210 -3.26 17.46 1.55
CA PHE A 210 -2.48 17.18 0.34
C PHE A 210 -1.14 17.89 0.37
N SER A 211 -0.06 17.11 0.40
CA SER A 211 1.31 17.62 0.39
C SER A 211 2.04 17.23 -0.89
N PHE A 212 2.58 18.22 -1.60
CA PHE A 212 3.52 17.95 -2.69
C PHE A 212 4.92 17.71 -2.13
N VAL A 213 5.54 16.59 -2.50
CA VAL A 213 6.89 16.22 -2.06
C VAL A 213 7.85 16.24 -3.25
N PRO A 214 8.78 17.19 -3.35
CA PRO A 214 9.78 17.17 -4.42
C PRO A 214 10.72 15.97 -4.24
N LEU A 215 10.78 15.10 -5.25
CA LEU A 215 11.74 13.99 -5.24
C LEU A 215 13.11 14.47 -5.79
N PRO A 216 14.21 14.24 -5.05
CA PRO A 216 15.54 14.59 -5.51
C PRO A 216 15.98 13.73 -6.70
N SER A 217 16.98 14.23 -7.44
CA SER A 217 17.70 13.38 -8.39
C SER A 217 18.40 12.28 -7.59
N PRO A 218 18.18 11.00 -7.91
CA PRO A 218 18.94 9.95 -7.27
C PRO A 218 20.42 10.16 -7.58
N PRO A 219 21.34 9.85 -6.64
CA PRO A 219 22.76 9.80 -6.92
C PRO A 219 23.00 8.54 -7.76
N VAL A 220 22.53 8.57 -9.02
CA VAL A 220 22.62 7.46 -9.98
C VAL A 220 24.01 6.89 -9.83
N SER A 221 24.11 5.68 -9.26
CA SER A 221 25.39 5.03 -9.03
C SER A 221 26.20 5.17 -10.31
N ALA A 222 27.39 5.74 -10.23
CA ALA A 222 28.20 6.19 -11.36
C ALA A 222 28.51 5.07 -12.40
N LEU A 223 28.07 3.84 -12.14
CA LEU A 223 28.30 2.62 -12.93
C LEU A 223 27.00 1.89 -13.36
N GLY A 224 25.80 2.30 -12.93
CA GLY A 224 24.55 1.57 -13.16
C GLY A 224 23.82 1.92 -14.47
N ARG A 225 23.35 0.90 -15.22
CA ARG A 225 22.41 1.11 -16.35
C ARG A 225 20.97 1.38 -15.89
N PHE A 226 20.64 0.99 -14.66
CA PHE A 226 19.31 1.04 -14.04
C PHE A 226 19.41 1.53 -12.59
N LEU A 227 18.26 1.81 -11.96
CA LEU A 227 18.20 2.20 -10.56
C LEU A 227 18.62 1.04 -9.65
N ALA A 228 19.32 1.36 -8.57
CA ALA A 228 19.66 0.44 -7.49
C ALA A 228 18.77 0.69 -6.26
N ALA A 229 18.79 -0.22 -5.28
CA ALA A 229 18.06 -0.05 -4.03
C ALA A 229 18.38 1.29 -3.32
N SER A 230 19.66 1.72 -3.37
CA SER A 230 20.09 3.00 -2.81
C SER A 230 19.44 4.23 -3.45
N ASP A 231 19.05 4.15 -4.73
CA ASP A 231 18.37 5.26 -5.40
C ASP A 231 16.93 5.43 -4.85
N TYR A 232 16.28 4.31 -4.52
CA TYR A 232 14.97 4.30 -3.87
C TYR A 232 15.04 4.80 -2.42
N GLU A 233 16.13 4.52 -1.70
CA GLU A 233 16.37 5.02 -0.35
C GLU A 233 16.38 6.56 -0.30
N VAL A 234 16.99 7.22 -1.29
CA VAL A 234 16.98 8.69 -1.36
C VAL A 234 15.57 9.26 -1.56
N TRP A 235 14.74 8.62 -2.38
CA TRP A 235 13.35 9.05 -2.56
C TRP A 235 12.48 8.74 -1.34
N ALA A 236 12.69 7.58 -0.73
CA ALA A 236 12.04 7.18 0.51
C ALA A 236 12.35 8.15 1.65
N ASP A 237 13.60 8.58 1.79
CA ASP A 237 13.98 9.55 2.82
C ASP A 237 13.28 10.90 2.64
N ALA A 238 13.21 11.41 1.40
CA ALA A 238 12.52 12.66 1.10
C ALA A 238 11.01 12.59 1.39
N LEU A 239 10.39 11.43 1.12
CA LEU A 239 8.99 11.18 1.46
C LEU A 239 8.80 11.06 2.97
N ALA A 240 9.59 10.20 3.64
CA ALA A 240 9.49 9.95 5.06
C ALA A 240 9.69 11.23 5.89
N GLU A 241 10.66 12.08 5.53
CA GLU A 241 10.88 13.37 6.18
C GLU A 241 9.62 14.26 6.16
N ARG A 242 8.86 14.23 5.06
CA ARG A 242 7.61 14.99 4.96
C ARG A 242 6.43 14.31 5.65
N MET A 243 6.42 12.99 5.68
CA MET A 243 5.32 12.18 6.22
C MET A 243 5.27 12.14 7.74
N VAL A 244 6.43 12.04 8.42
CA VAL A 244 6.51 11.82 9.88
C VAL A 244 5.64 12.79 10.68
N GLY A 245 5.75 14.10 10.43
CA GLY A 245 4.99 15.10 11.19
C GLY A 245 3.46 15.05 10.99
N SER A 246 3.00 14.30 9.99
CA SER A 246 1.56 14.10 9.72
C SER A 246 1.06 12.72 10.15
N LEU A 247 1.99 11.80 10.45
CA LEU A 247 1.71 10.44 10.94
C LEU A 247 1.83 10.31 12.48
N GLU A 248 2.31 11.36 13.16
CA GLU A 248 2.34 11.38 14.63
C GLU A 248 0.92 11.48 15.21
N PRO A 249 0.51 10.57 16.12
CA PRO A 249 -0.78 10.68 16.79
C PRO A 249 -0.79 11.89 17.72
N VAL A 250 -1.87 12.67 17.68
CA VAL A 250 -2.07 13.82 18.60
C VAL A 250 -2.10 13.30 20.05
N PRO A 251 -1.18 13.71 20.94
CA PRO A 251 -1.16 13.22 22.31
C PRO A 251 -2.43 13.65 23.06
N GLY A 252 -3.26 12.68 23.47
CA GLY A 252 -4.43 12.90 24.32
C GLY A 252 -5.80 12.94 23.62
N SER A 253 -5.92 12.56 22.35
CA SER A 253 -7.24 12.19 21.83
C SER A 253 -7.53 10.74 22.19
N ASP A 254 -8.35 10.52 23.23
CA ASP A 254 -9.30 9.41 23.19
C ASP A 254 -9.93 9.43 21.79
N ARG A 255 -9.77 8.33 21.03
CA ARG A 255 -10.22 8.13 19.64
C ARG A 255 -11.25 9.20 19.25
N VAL A 256 -10.82 10.21 18.48
CA VAL A 256 -11.76 11.09 17.77
C VAL A 256 -12.74 10.13 17.09
N PRO A 257 -14.06 10.27 17.30
CA PRO A 257 -15.03 9.39 16.67
C PRO A 257 -14.66 9.31 15.19
N GLU A 258 -14.55 8.09 14.67
CA GLU A 258 -14.30 7.87 13.25
C GLU A 258 -15.18 8.85 12.48
N PRO A 259 -14.58 9.70 11.62
CA PRO A 259 -15.38 10.63 10.86
C PRO A 259 -16.42 9.83 10.07
N GLU A 260 -17.61 10.41 9.88
CA GLU A 260 -18.66 9.91 8.97
C GLU A 260 -18.13 9.88 7.52
N VAL A 261 -17.12 9.05 7.23
CA VAL A 261 -17.05 8.30 5.99
C VAL A 261 -18.37 7.57 5.92
N GLN A 262 -19.05 7.55 4.78
CA GLN A 262 -20.26 6.73 4.58
C GLN A 262 -19.96 5.33 5.11
N SER A 263 -20.40 5.06 6.34
CA SER A 263 -19.97 3.89 7.08
C SER A 263 -20.60 2.73 6.37
N ARG A 264 -19.76 1.84 5.84
CA ARG A 264 -20.27 0.57 5.35
C ARG A 264 -21.05 -0.05 6.49
N THR A 265 -22.29 -0.40 6.20
CA THR A 265 -23.11 -1.15 7.14
C THR A 265 -22.39 -2.45 7.50
N PRO A 266 -22.65 -3.03 8.68
CA PRO A 266 -22.12 -4.35 9.02
C PRO A 266 -22.37 -5.41 7.95
N GLU A 267 -23.50 -5.30 7.24
CA GLU A 267 -23.87 -6.15 6.10
C GLU A 267 -22.92 -5.97 4.92
N GLU A 268 -22.58 -4.74 4.53
CA GLU A 268 -21.63 -4.48 3.44
C GLU A 268 -20.21 -4.97 3.74
N ILE A 269 -19.79 -4.90 5.00
CA ILE A 269 -18.49 -5.45 5.46
C ILE A 269 -18.51 -6.99 5.36
N GLU A 270 -19.60 -7.61 5.80
CA GLU A 270 -19.75 -9.07 5.74
C GLU A 270 -19.80 -9.57 4.29
N ASP A 271 -20.55 -8.89 3.44
CA ASP A 271 -20.63 -9.20 2.01
C ASP A 271 -19.28 -9.05 1.31
N ALA A 272 -18.50 -8.02 1.66
CA ALA A 272 -17.14 -7.86 1.13
C ALA A 272 -16.22 -9.00 1.57
N ARG A 273 -16.26 -9.38 2.86
CA ARG A 273 -15.50 -10.53 3.38
C ARG A 273 -15.88 -11.82 2.65
N HIS A 274 -17.17 -12.09 2.51
CA HIS A 274 -17.65 -13.28 1.83
C HIS A 274 -17.19 -13.32 0.36
N ARG A 275 -17.29 -12.21 -0.38
CA ARG A 275 -16.75 -12.14 -1.76
C ARG A 275 -15.25 -12.42 -1.81
N ALA A 276 -14.48 -11.87 -0.87
CA ALA A 276 -13.03 -12.11 -0.79
C ALA A 276 -12.72 -13.59 -0.52
N LEU A 277 -13.47 -14.24 0.37
CA LEU A 277 -13.33 -15.67 0.65
C LEU A 277 -13.63 -16.56 -0.55
N MET A 278 -14.69 -16.24 -1.29
CA MET A 278 -15.03 -16.96 -2.52
C MET A 278 -13.92 -16.81 -3.57
N ALA A 279 -13.34 -15.61 -3.71
CA ALA A 279 -12.23 -15.37 -4.64
C ALA A 279 -10.96 -16.18 -4.28
N LEU A 280 -10.74 -16.44 -2.99
CA LEU A 280 -9.57 -17.16 -2.49
C LEU A 280 -9.68 -18.69 -2.63
N ASN A 281 -10.88 -19.24 -2.82
CA ASN A 281 -11.14 -20.70 -2.86
C ASN A 281 -10.47 -21.47 -1.70
N LEU A 282 -10.49 -20.87 -0.50
CA LEU A 282 -9.78 -21.39 0.68
C LEU A 282 -10.65 -22.31 1.54
N LEU A 283 -11.98 -22.10 1.54
CA LEU A 283 -12.91 -22.78 2.44
C LEU A 283 -13.08 -24.26 2.09
N ASP A 284 -13.24 -25.10 3.11
CA ASP A 284 -13.50 -26.54 3.01
C ASP A 284 -12.49 -27.30 2.11
N THR A 285 -11.26 -26.81 2.05
CA THR A 285 -10.15 -27.44 1.33
C THR A 285 -9.23 -28.20 2.29
N GLU A 286 -8.49 -29.18 1.75
CA GLU A 286 -7.52 -29.97 2.50
C GLU A 286 -6.45 -29.09 3.19
N PRO A 287 -5.81 -29.58 4.28
CA PRO A 287 -4.66 -28.93 4.90
C PRO A 287 -3.54 -28.65 3.89
N GLU A 288 -2.87 -27.52 4.06
CA GLU A 288 -1.80 -27.09 3.16
C GLU A 288 -0.51 -26.84 3.93
N GLU A 289 0.55 -27.57 3.57
CA GLU A 289 1.85 -27.55 4.26
C GLU A 289 2.44 -26.13 4.39
N ARG A 290 2.15 -25.25 3.42
CA ARG A 290 2.59 -23.84 3.46
C ARG A 290 2.00 -23.08 4.66
N PHE A 291 0.76 -23.34 5.05
CA PHE A 291 0.13 -22.71 6.21
C PHE A 291 0.50 -23.47 7.49
N ASP A 292 0.53 -24.80 7.46
CA ASP A 292 0.86 -25.64 8.61
C ASP A 292 2.23 -25.31 9.20
N ARG A 293 3.22 -25.06 8.35
CA ARG A 293 4.57 -24.67 8.78
C ARG A 293 4.57 -23.34 9.54
N ILE A 294 3.75 -22.37 9.12
CA ILE A 294 3.67 -21.04 9.76
C ILE A 294 2.91 -21.13 11.08
N VAL A 295 1.82 -21.88 11.13
CA VAL A 295 1.04 -22.09 12.36
C VAL A 295 1.86 -22.84 13.42
N ALA A 296 2.62 -23.87 13.01
CA ALA A 296 3.55 -24.57 13.91
C ALA A 296 4.68 -23.66 14.42
N LEU A 297 5.21 -22.80 13.54
CA LEU A 297 6.21 -21.81 13.93
C LEU A 297 5.64 -20.82 14.94
N ALA A 298 4.40 -20.34 14.75
CA ALA A 298 3.73 -19.45 15.70
C ALA A 298 3.59 -20.06 17.10
N SER A 299 3.09 -21.30 17.20
CA SER A 299 2.97 -21.99 18.49
C SER A 299 4.34 -22.15 19.17
N SER A 300 5.34 -22.65 18.43
CA SER A 300 6.66 -22.93 18.99
C SER A 300 7.45 -21.68 19.37
N SER A 301 7.47 -20.65 18.52
CA SER A 301 8.23 -19.41 18.75
C SER A 301 7.63 -18.52 19.83
N LEU A 302 6.30 -18.51 19.98
CA LEU A 302 5.61 -17.79 21.05
C LEU A 302 5.43 -18.65 22.32
N GLY A 303 5.89 -19.91 22.26
CA GLY A 303 5.90 -20.87 23.37
C GLY A 303 4.51 -21.24 23.87
N THR A 304 3.48 -21.21 23.03
CA THR A 304 2.07 -21.47 23.36
C THR A 304 1.67 -22.91 23.06
N SER A 305 0.66 -23.43 23.75
CA SER A 305 0.21 -24.84 23.58
C SER A 305 -0.55 -25.10 22.29
N ALA A 306 -1.14 -24.06 21.69
CA ALA A 306 -1.84 -24.18 20.43
C ALA A 306 -1.76 -22.92 19.56
N ALA A 307 -1.91 -23.11 18.25
CA ALA A 307 -2.03 -22.05 17.27
C ALA A 307 -3.00 -22.43 16.16
N ALA A 308 -3.58 -21.45 15.49
CA ALA A 308 -4.43 -21.70 14.32
C ALA A 308 -4.39 -20.54 13.31
N PHE A 309 -4.49 -20.91 12.04
CA PHE A 309 -4.97 -20.02 10.99
C PHE A 309 -6.47 -20.26 10.79
N THR A 310 -7.24 -19.21 11.05
CA THR A 310 -8.71 -19.24 11.07
C THR A 310 -9.28 -18.34 9.98
N VAL A 311 -10.49 -18.68 9.54
CA VAL A 311 -11.27 -17.93 8.56
C VAL A 311 -12.72 -17.80 9.07
N LEU A 312 -13.31 -16.62 8.96
CA LEU A 312 -14.68 -16.35 9.38
C LEU A 312 -15.62 -16.44 8.18
N ASP A 313 -16.48 -17.46 8.17
CA ASP A 313 -17.40 -17.77 7.08
C ASP A 313 -18.83 -17.77 7.62
N GLY A 314 -19.59 -16.70 7.37
CA GLY A 314 -20.96 -16.57 7.86
C GLY A 314 -21.05 -16.70 9.39
N ASP A 315 -21.74 -17.74 9.85
CA ASP A 315 -21.97 -18.05 11.28
C ASP A 315 -20.94 -19.03 11.88
N ARG A 316 -19.90 -19.40 11.13
CA ARG A 316 -18.81 -20.27 11.61
C ARG A 316 -17.44 -19.59 11.55
N GLN A 317 -16.54 -20.06 12.41
CA GLN A 317 -15.11 -19.95 12.23
C GLN A 317 -14.60 -21.31 11.77
N TRP A 318 -13.95 -21.33 10.61
CA TRP A 318 -13.30 -22.51 10.07
C TRP A 318 -11.78 -22.43 10.31
N HIS A 319 -11.16 -23.55 10.67
CA HIS A 319 -9.73 -23.64 10.91
C HIS A 319 -9.03 -24.23 9.68
N LYS A 320 -8.31 -23.38 8.94
CA LYS A 320 -7.55 -23.79 7.76
C LYS A 320 -6.32 -24.61 8.14
N SER A 321 -5.73 -24.31 9.29
CA SER A 321 -4.55 -24.99 9.82
C SER A 321 -4.53 -24.84 11.34
N THR A 322 -4.19 -25.90 12.06
CA THR A 322 -4.14 -25.93 13.52
C THR A 322 -2.94 -26.70 14.05
N VAL A 323 -2.48 -26.31 15.23
CA VAL A 323 -1.56 -27.07 16.07
C VAL A 323 -2.11 -27.05 17.49
N GLY A 324 -2.17 -28.21 18.15
CA GLY A 324 -2.66 -28.31 19.53
C GLY A 324 -4.19 -28.22 19.71
N LEU A 325 -4.94 -28.04 18.61
CA LEU A 325 -6.40 -28.04 18.57
C LEU A 325 -6.89 -28.98 17.47
N ASP A 326 -7.72 -29.96 17.83
CA ASP A 326 -8.30 -30.94 16.90
C ASP A 326 -9.79 -30.63 16.66
N VAL A 327 -10.04 -29.45 16.08
CA VAL A 327 -11.39 -28.95 15.79
C VAL A 327 -11.37 -28.26 14.42
N ALA A 328 -12.17 -28.75 13.48
CA ALA A 328 -12.25 -28.18 12.14
C ALA A 328 -12.96 -26.82 12.11
N GLU A 329 -14.02 -26.65 12.91
CA GLU A 329 -14.80 -25.41 12.97
C GLU A 329 -15.49 -25.22 14.32
N ILE A 330 -15.82 -23.97 14.63
CA ILE A 330 -16.61 -23.59 15.80
C ILE A 330 -17.67 -22.55 15.40
N PRO A 331 -18.76 -22.40 16.19
CA PRO A 331 -19.69 -21.28 16.00
C PRO A 331 -18.96 -19.94 16.10
N ARG A 332 -19.19 -19.02 15.17
CA ARG A 332 -18.59 -17.68 15.16
C ARG A 332 -18.92 -16.87 16.41
N SER A 333 -20.08 -17.11 17.00
CA SER A 333 -20.49 -16.53 18.29
C SER A 333 -19.57 -16.88 19.45
N SER A 334 -18.83 -17.99 19.34
CA SER A 334 -17.87 -18.45 20.35
C SER A 334 -16.43 -18.06 20.02
N SER A 335 -16.18 -17.47 18.84
CA SER A 335 -14.85 -17.17 18.33
C SER A 335 -14.25 -15.89 18.93
N PHE A 336 -12.99 -15.98 19.36
CA PHE A 336 -12.16 -14.82 19.70
C PHE A 336 -11.77 -14.04 18.44
N CYS A 337 -11.56 -14.73 17.32
CA CYS A 337 -11.18 -14.13 16.04
C CYS A 337 -12.26 -13.18 15.50
N THR A 338 -13.54 -13.38 15.85
CA THR A 338 -14.63 -12.42 15.58
C THR A 338 -14.32 -11.03 16.12
N VAL A 339 -13.66 -10.93 17.28
CA VAL A 339 -13.23 -9.66 17.87
C VAL A 339 -11.90 -9.21 17.26
N THR A 340 -10.98 -10.13 17.00
CA THR A 340 -9.67 -9.84 16.39
C THR A 340 -9.80 -9.12 15.05
N VAL A 341 -10.76 -9.53 14.19
CA VAL A 341 -10.93 -8.91 12.87
C VAL A 341 -11.57 -7.52 12.91
N LEU A 342 -12.04 -7.05 14.06
CA LEU A 342 -12.66 -5.72 14.16
C LEU A 342 -11.62 -4.61 14.03
N GLU A 343 -10.38 -4.88 14.44
CA GLU A 343 -9.29 -3.92 14.48
C GLU A 343 -8.11 -4.42 13.62
N PRO A 344 -7.25 -3.52 13.12
CA PRO A 344 -6.05 -3.90 12.35
C PRO A 344 -4.87 -4.33 13.23
N ALA A 345 -5.01 -4.23 14.55
CA ALA A 345 -3.96 -4.53 15.52
C ALA A 345 -4.11 -5.93 16.12
N ALA A 346 -3.05 -6.41 16.76
CA ALA A 346 -3.12 -7.64 17.53
C ALA A 346 -4.15 -7.50 18.67
N LEU A 347 -5.00 -8.51 18.83
CA LEU A 347 -5.80 -8.69 20.05
C LEU A 347 -5.01 -9.57 21.02
N VAL A 348 -4.65 -9.03 22.18
CA VAL A 348 -4.05 -9.80 23.28
C VAL A 348 -5.05 -9.88 24.42
N VAL A 349 -5.31 -11.09 24.90
CA VAL A 349 -6.15 -11.39 26.07
C VAL A 349 -5.29 -12.20 27.04
N PRO A 350 -4.70 -11.54 28.05
CA PRO A 350 -3.80 -12.16 29.03
C PRO A 350 -4.47 -13.26 29.85
N ASP A 351 -5.70 -12.99 30.28
CA ASP A 351 -6.58 -13.91 31.00
C ASP A 351 -8.06 -13.70 30.62
N ALA A 352 -8.61 -14.64 29.85
CA ALA A 352 -9.97 -14.58 29.33
C ALA A 352 -11.05 -14.66 30.42
N LEU A 353 -10.75 -15.14 31.63
CA LEU A 353 -11.69 -15.06 32.76
C LEU A 353 -11.82 -13.65 33.34
N LEU A 354 -10.83 -12.79 33.11
CA LEU A 354 -10.83 -11.40 33.56
C LEU A 354 -11.31 -10.44 32.47
N ASP A 355 -11.32 -10.88 31.22
CA ASP A 355 -11.78 -10.08 30.08
C ASP A 355 -13.30 -10.11 29.96
N GLU A 356 -13.94 -8.94 30.08
CA GLU A 356 -15.41 -8.83 30.06
C GLU A 356 -16.04 -9.34 28.76
N ARG A 357 -15.29 -9.32 27.65
CA ARG A 357 -15.74 -9.79 26.34
C ARG A 357 -15.82 -11.31 26.26
N PHE A 358 -15.00 -12.01 27.07
CA PHE A 358 -14.77 -13.45 26.92
C PHE A 358 -15.04 -14.27 28.19
N ARG A 359 -15.22 -13.66 29.36
CA ARG A 359 -15.38 -14.39 30.65
C ARG A 359 -16.48 -15.43 30.66
N ASP A 360 -17.56 -15.21 29.90
CA ASP A 360 -18.72 -16.10 29.80
C ASP A 360 -18.71 -16.94 28.50
N ASN A 361 -17.65 -16.83 27.69
CA ASN A 361 -17.54 -17.54 26.42
C ASN A 361 -17.42 -19.07 26.66
N PRO A 362 -18.15 -19.92 25.90
CA PRO A 362 -18.08 -21.38 26.04
C PRO A 362 -16.66 -21.95 26.02
N LEU A 363 -15.75 -21.40 25.23
CA LEU A 363 -14.36 -21.88 25.13
C LEU A 363 -13.53 -21.56 26.39
N VAL A 364 -14.02 -20.64 27.24
CA VAL A 364 -13.37 -20.22 28.48
C VAL A 364 -13.94 -20.96 29.69
N VAL A 365 -15.27 -21.07 29.77
CA VAL A 365 -15.96 -21.67 30.94
C VAL A 365 -16.10 -23.20 30.85
N ALA A 366 -16.15 -23.75 29.64
CA ALA A 366 -16.18 -25.18 29.38
C ALA A 366 -14.84 -25.65 28.76
N ASP A 367 -14.73 -26.94 28.45
CA ASP A 367 -13.58 -27.45 27.69
C ASP A 367 -13.46 -26.69 26.35
N PRO A 368 -12.27 -26.19 25.96
CA PRO A 368 -10.94 -26.53 26.47
C PRO A 368 -10.41 -25.63 27.61
N LYS A 369 -11.21 -24.71 28.17
CA LYS A 369 -10.83 -23.76 29.23
C LYS A 369 -9.69 -22.83 28.83
N LEU A 370 -9.87 -22.14 27.70
CA LEU A 370 -8.95 -21.12 27.22
C LEU A 370 -8.78 -20.02 28.26
N ARG A 371 -7.54 -19.66 28.53
CA ARG A 371 -7.16 -18.58 29.45
C ARG A 371 -6.40 -17.50 28.73
N PHE A 372 -5.49 -17.84 27.84
CA PHE A 372 -4.74 -16.85 27.08
C PHE A 372 -5.08 -16.94 25.59
N TYR A 373 -5.17 -15.78 24.96
CA TYR A 373 -5.32 -15.63 23.51
C TYR A 373 -4.45 -14.48 23.02
N ALA A 374 -3.75 -14.68 21.91
CA ALA A 374 -3.26 -13.58 21.09
C ALA A 374 -3.55 -13.87 19.63
N GLY A 375 -4.09 -12.90 18.90
CA GLY A 375 -4.43 -13.04 17.50
C GLY A 375 -4.08 -11.80 16.71
N PHE A 376 -3.64 -12.00 15.46
CA PHE A 376 -3.46 -10.93 14.48
C PHE A 376 -4.38 -11.18 13.29
N PRO A 377 -5.12 -10.17 12.80
CA PRO A 377 -6.04 -10.32 11.69
C PRO A 377 -5.30 -10.73 10.41
N ILE A 378 -5.95 -11.56 9.59
CA ILE A 378 -5.48 -11.93 8.24
C ILE A 378 -6.35 -11.23 7.22
N GLU A 379 -5.71 -10.47 6.34
CA GLU A 379 -6.36 -9.72 5.26
C GLU A 379 -6.30 -10.46 3.92
N SER A 380 -7.40 -10.40 3.17
CA SER A 380 -7.45 -10.82 1.76
C SER A 380 -6.54 -9.91 0.91
N PRO A 381 -6.22 -10.29 -0.35
CA PRO A 381 -5.54 -9.38 -1.28
C PRO A 381 -6.29 -8.06 -1.52
N SER A 382 -7.62 -8.08 -1.40
CA SER A 382 -8.47 -6.88 -1.48
C SER A 382 -8.58 -6.12 -0.15
N GLY A 383 -8.01 -6.65 0.93
CA GLY A 383 -7.85 -6.04 2.26
C GLY A 383 -9.03 -6.21 3.21
N GLU A 384 -9.95 -7.12 2.92
CA GLU A 384 -10.95 -7.52 3.91
C GLU A 384 -10.30 -8.45 4.95
N ARG A 385 -10.55 -8.19 6.24
CA ARG A 385 -10.10 -9.09 7.31
C ARG A 385 -10.96 -10.33 7.31
N ILE A 386 -10.40 -11.41 6.77
CA ILE A 386 -11.08 -12.68 6.54
C ILE A 386 -10.97 -13.65 7.72
N GLY A 387 -10.05 -13.41 8.64
CA GLY A 387 -9.79 -14.31 9.75
C GLY A 387 -8.58 -13.88 10.58
N ALA A 388 -7.90 -14.82 11.23
CA ALA A 388 -6.75 -14.50 12.08
C ALA A 388 -5.73 -15.64 12.15
N LEU A 389 -4.45 -15.27 12.28
CA LEU A 389 -3.43 -16.13 12.87
C LEU A 389 -3.46 -15.90 14.38
N CYS A 390 -3.63 -16.97 15.14
CA CYS A 390 -3.83 -16.86 16.58
C CYS A 390 -3.14 -17.98 17.35
N VAL A 391 -2.81 -17.68 18.60
CA VAL A 391 -2.19 -18.58 19.55
C VAL A 391 -2.99 -18.61 20.86
N TYR A 392 -2.96 -19.76 21.53
CA TYR A 392 -3.82 -20.06 22.67
C TYR A 392 -3.06 -20.75 23.81
N ASP A 393 -3.54 -20.54 25.03
CA ASP A 393 -3.18 -21.39 26.18
C ASP A 393 -4.31 -21.58 27.18
N GLN A 394 -4.27 -22.70 27.89
CA GLN A 394 -5.12 -23.00 29.05
C GLN A 394 -4.63 -22.34 30.35
N ARG A 395 -3.52 -21.61 30.30
CA ARG A 395 -2.96 -20.84 31.42
C ARG A 395 -2.85 -19.37 31.01
N PRO A 396 -3.13 -18.43 31.93
CA PRO A 396 -2.94 -17.01 31.65
C PRO A 396 -1.47 -16.70 31.40
N ARG A 397 -1.22 -15.60 30.68
CA ARG A 397 0.13 -15.04 30.45
C ARG A 397 0.13 -13.56 30.79
N THR A 398 1.32 -12.96 30.89
CA THR A 398 1.47 -11.51 30.97
C THR A 398 1.35 -10.88 29.58
N GLU A 399 0.95 -9.61 29.49
CA GLU A 399 0.90 -8.88 28.21
C GLU A 399 2.27 -8.80 27.54
N GLU A 400 3.33 -8.60 28.32
CA GLU A 400 4.72 -8.60 27.84
C GLU A 400 5.24 -10.01 27.52
N GLY A 401 4.47 -11.05 27.87
CA GLY A 401 4.83 -12.46 27.72
C GLY A 401 4.58 -13.01 26.32
N VAL A 402 4.03 -12.21 25.40
CA VAL A 402 3.84 -12.58 24.00
C VAL A 402 4.49 -11.54 23.10
N ASP A 403 5.34 -12.01 22.19
CA ASP A 403 5.97 -11.14 21.18
C ASP A 403 4.95 -10.84 20.08
N VAL A 404 4.23 -9.72 20.24
CA VAL A 404 3.21 -9.26 19.29
C VAL A 404 3.80 -8.89 17.93
N VAL A 405 5.07 -8.47 17.88
CA VAL A 405 5.76 -8.16 16.63
C VAL A 405 5.99 -9.46 15.88
N LEU A 406 6.50 -10.51 16.54
CA LEU A 406 6.67 -11.82 15.93
C LEU A 406 5.35 -12.44 15.47
N LEU A 407 4.28 -12.35 16.28
CA LEU A 407 2.95 -12.83 15.88
C LEU A 407 2.47 -12.16 14.59
N ARG A 408 2.66 -10.85 14.50
CA ARG A 408 2.34 -10.06 13.31
C ARG A 408 3.20 -10.45 12.10
N GLU A 409 4.52 -10.61 12.26
CA GLU A 409 5.39 -11.06 11.16
C GLU A 409 4.95 -12.41 10.60
N LEU A 410 4.58 -13.35 11.47
CA LEU A 410 4.08 -14.66 11.06
C LEU A 410 2.72 -14.55 10.34
N ALA A 411 1.85 -13.63 10.79
CA ALA A 411 0.59 -13.36 10.12
C ALA A 411 0.81 -12.76 8.72
N LEU A 412 1.75 -11.83 8.56
CA LEU A 412 2.13 -11.26 7.27
C LEU A 412 2.78 -12.29 6.35
N LEU A 413 3.61 -13.20 6.88
CA LEU A 413 4.13 -14.33 6.11
C LEU A 413 3.01 -15.24 5.62
N LEU A 414 2.00 -15.48 6.46
CA LEU A 414 0.82 -16.26 6.08
C LEU A 414 0.00 -15.57 4.97
N GLN A 415 -0.21 -14.26 5.09
CA GLN A 415 -0.86 -13.44 4.04
C GLN A 415 -0.10 -13.53 2.72
N ASN A 416 1.23 -13.41 2.75
CA ASN A 416 2.05 -13.53 1.54
C ASN A 416 1.85 -14.89 0.85
N GLU A 417 1.81 -15.98 1.61
CA GLU A 417 1.53 -17.32 1.06
C GLU A 417 0.11 -17.43 0.50
N LEU A 418 -0.88 -16.81 1.15
CA LEU A 418 -2.25 -16.75 0.68
C LEU A 418 -2.34 -16.04 -0.68
N TRP A 419 -1.70 -14.88 -0.83
CA TRP A 419 -1.82 -14.04 -2.01
C TRP A 419 -1.09 -14.61 -3.24
N ARG A 420 0.03 -15.32 -3.02
CA ARG A 420 0.75 -16.04 -4.10
C ARG A 420 -0.13 -17.01 -4.89
N ALA A 421 -1.18 -17.56 -4.28
CA ALA A 421 -2.11 -18.45 -4.98
C ALA A 421 -3.02 -17.70 -5.99
N VAL A 422 -3.27 -16.41 -5.76
CA VAL A 422 -4.19 -15.58 -6.54
C VAL A 422 -3.50 -14.97 -7.76
N ASP A 423 -2.25 -14.51 -7.62
CA ASP A 423 -1.45 -13.90 -8.69
C ASP A 423 -1.10 -14.85 -9.86
N GLY A 424 -1.38 -16.15 -9.70
CA GLY A 424 -1.33 -17.11 -10.81
C GLY A 424 -2.33 -16.80 -11.94
N GLY A 425 -3.39 -16.03 -11.67
CA GLY A 425 -4.51 -15.78 -12.58
C GLY A 425 -4.43 -14.51 -13.44
N ASP A 426 -3.75 -13.45 -13.00
CA ASP A 426 -3.90 -12.09 -13.58
C ASP A 426 -2.63 -11.56 -14.27
N ARG A 427 -1.82 -12.47 -14.82
CA ARG A 427 -0.58 -12.20 -15.58
C ARG A 427 -0.76 -11.43 -16.90
N ALA A 428 -1.96 -10.94 -17.21
CA ALA A 428 -2.31 -10.43 -18.54
C ALA A 428 -1.78 -9.02 -18.87
N ASP A 429 -1.43 -8.21 -17.87
CA ASP A 429 -1.00 -6.81 -18.09
C ASP A 429 0.53 -6.58 -17.98
N TYR A 430 1.27 -7.63 -17.63
CA TYR A 430 2.73 -7.65 -17.75
C TYR A 430 3.10 -8.49 -18.98
N PRO A 431 4.00 -8.02 -19.87
CA PRO A 431 4.36 -8.79 -21.05
C PRO A 431 4.92 -10.15 -20.62
N ALA A 432 4.13 -11.18 -20.87
CA ALA A 432 4.47 -12.58 -20.68
C ALA A 432 5.61 -12.96 -21.63
N ASP A 433 6.86 -12.76 -21.19
CA ASP A 433 8.00 -13.59 -21.60
C ASP A 433 9.27 -13.13 -20.85
N SER A 434 9.43 -13.65 -19.64
CA SER A 434 10.73 -13.74 -18.98
C SER A 434 10.77 -15.04 -18.19
N ARG A 435 10.72 -16.17 -18.90
CA ARG A 435 11.27 -17.40 -18.33
C ARG A 435 12.78 -17.19 -18.16
N PRO A 436 13.34 -17.37 -16.96
CA PRO A 436 14.79 -17.33 -16.80
C PRO A 436 15.40 -18.48 -17.61
N LEU A 437 16.41 -18.15 -18.42
CA LEU A 437 17.34 -19.12 -19.01
C LEU A 437 18.33 -19.61 -17.95
#